data_AF-A0A423ULK1-F1
#
_entry.id   AF-A0A423ULK1-F1
#
_cell.length_a   1.000
_cell.length_b   1.000
_cell.length_c   1.000
_cell.angle_alpha   90.00
_cell.angle_beta   90.00
_cell.angle_gamma   90.00
#
_symmetry.space_group_name_H-M   'P 1'
#
loop_
_entity.id
_entity.type
_entity.pdbx_description
1 polymer ?
#
loop_
_entity_poly.entity_id
_entity_poly.type
_entity_poly.pdbx_seq_one_letter_code
_entity_poly.pdbx_strand_id
1 'polypeptide(L)'
;MSEQDTASCAQAKTAALRVLRAPELSGKVFLEGGLMPWVLGGGDSGRKHGDVDFSVRLADMPVVRTWLESAGHYDPDLDSRRLACNAAGEDFGMHARIDGVLASFAPFFLRDGLLIQRNAQHRAFAGYDALLEATIEGLAEEDFVEMRKLPDGTRAGVSTVEACRAAKMASDRPKDLADIAELDRLGWDEVRMERVAGAFATMGVRCPAHEK
;
A
#
# COMPACT_ATOMS: atom_id res chain seq x y z
N MET A 1 2.27 15.06 -16.23
CA MET A 1 0.83 15.03 -15.87
C MET A 1 0.77 14.34 -14.52
N SER A 2 0.33 15.05 -13.48
CA SER A 2 0.26 14.53 -12.11
C SER A 2 -0.69 13.33 -12.03
N GLU A 3 -0.49 12.45 -11.05
CA GLU A 3 -1.53 11.54 -10.54
C GLU A 3 -2.85 12.32 -10.47
N GLN A 4 -3.78 12.04 -11.39
CA GLN A 4 -5.10 12.64 -11.31
C GLN A 4 -5.92 11.72 -10.42
N ASP A 5 -6.24 12.21 -9.22
CA ASP A 5 -7.26 11.60 -8.38
C ASP A 5 -8.56 11.49 -9.19
N THR A 6 -8.88 10.28 -9.64
CA THR A 6 -9.90 10.05 -10.67
C THR A 6 -11.09 9.28 -10.13
N ALA A 7 -10.89 8.37 -9.19
CA ALA A 7 -11.93 7.55 -8.59
C ALA A 7 -12.61 8.26 -7.41
N SER A 8 -13.93 8.22 -7.33
CA SER A 8 -14.63 8.58 -6.09
C SER A 8 -14.26 7.61 -4.96
N CYS A 9 -14.45 8.02 -3.70
CA CYS A 9 -14.23 7.12 -2.56
C CYS A 9 -15.02 5.81 -2.71
N ALA A 10 -16.27 5.87 -3.17
CA ALA A 10 -17.10 4.68 -3.40
C ALA A 10 -16.52 3.76 -4.49
N GLN A 11 -15.99 4.31 -5.60
CA GLN A 11 -15.35 3.54 -6.66
C GLN A 11 -14.06 2.87 -6.15
N ALA A 12 -13.22 3.64 -5.46
CA ALA A 12 -11.97 3.13 -4.90
C ALA A 12 -12.22 2.03 -3.85
N LYS A 13 -13.22 2.21 -2.98
CA LYS A 13 -13.67 1.17 -2.03
C LYS A 13 -14.13 -0.10 -2.73
N THR A 14 -14.89 0.03 -3.82
CA THR A 14 -15.38 -1.12 -4.57
C THR A 14 -14.22 -1.93 -5.16
N ALA A 15 -13.26 -1.24 -5.78
CA ALA A 15 -12.04 -1.87 -6.30
C ALA A 15 -11.21 -2.53 -5.17
N ALA A 16 -11.03 -1.83 -4.05
CA ALA A 16 -10.29 -2.36 -2.90
C ALA A 16 -10.94 -3.63 -2.34
N LEU A 17 -12.26 -3.62 -2.15
CA LEU A 17 -13.00 -4.76 -1.61
C LEU A 17 -13.01 -5.95 -2.56
N ARG A 18 -12.93 -5.74 -3.88
CA ARG A 18 -12.78 -6.84 -4.84
C ARG A 18 -11.48 -7.62 -4.63
N VAL A 19 -10.38 -6.91 -4.35
CA VAL A 19 -9.09 -7.52 -4.01
C VAL A 19 -9.15 -8.17 -2.62
N LEU A 20 -9.60 -7.44 -1.60
CA LEU A 20 -9.61 -7.91 -0.20
C LEU A 20 -10.53 -9.11 0.04
N ARG A 21 -11.57 -9.29 -0.78
CA ARG A 21 -12.52 -10.41 -0.68
C ARG A 21 -12.18 -11.59 -1.59
N ALA A 22 -11.13 -11.50 -2.42
CA ALA A 22 -10.66 -12.63 -3.20
C ALA A 22 -10.13 -13.74 -2.27
N PRO A 23 -10.70 -14.95 -2.29
CA PRO A 23 -10.28 -16.04 -1.39
C PRO A 23 -8.79 -16.35 -1.47
N GLU A 24 -8.22 -16.28 -2.67
CA GLU A 24 -6.81 -16.57 -2.98
C GLU A 24 -5.86 -15.54 -2.33
N LEU A 25 -6.35 -14.33 -2.06
CA LEU A 25 -5.57 -13.22 -1.52
C LEU A 25 -5.79 -13.01 -0.02
N SER A 26 -6.70 -13.76 0.61
CA SER A 26 -7.02 -13.62 2.03
C SER A 26 -5.78 -13.85 2.90
N GLY A 27 -5.43 -12.86 3.74
CA GLY A 27 -4.24 -12.90 4.58
C GLY A 27 -2.91 -12.66 3.85
N LYS A 28 -2.95 -12.29 2.57
CA LYS A 28 -1.76 -12.03 1.72
C LYS A 28 -1.61 -10.59 1.30
N VAL A 29 -2.73 -9.89 1.12
CA VAL A 29 -2.79 -8.49 0.72
C VAL A 29 -3.36 -7.64 1.86
N PHE A 30 -2.77 -6.49 2.08
CA PHE A 30 -3.09 -5.60 3.19
C PHE A 30 -3.35 -4.19 2.66
N LEU A 31 -4.58 -3.72 2.74
CA LEU A 31 -4.93 -2.37 2.28
C LEU A 31 -4.17 -1.32 3.12
N GLU A 32 -3.54 -0.36 2.47
CA GLU A 32 -2.80 0.74 3.09
C GLU A 32 -3.14 2.09 2.43
N GLY A 33 -2.35 3.12 2.74
CA GLY A 33 -2.44 4.40 2.05
C GLY A 33 -3.70 5.23 2.36
N GLY A 34 -4.10 6.06 1.40
CA GLY A 34 -5.13 7.08 1.60
C GLY A 34 -6.56 6.55 1.73
N LEU A 35 -6.84 5.36 1.20
CA LEU A 35 -8.18 4.78 1.22
C LEU A 35 -8.46 3.98 2.49
N MET A 36 -7.41 3.40 3.10
CA MET A 36 -7.51 2.49 4.24
C MET A 36 -8.38 3.02 5.40
N PRO A 37 -8.20 4.26 5.90
CA PRO A 37 -8.98 4.77 7.03
C PRO A 37 -10.49 4.75 6.73
N TRP A 38 -10.86 5.08 5.50
CA TRP A 38 -12.25 5.18 5.05
C TRP A 38 -12.89 3.81 4.82
N VAL A 39 -12.11 2.79 4.44
CA VAL A 39 -12.58 1.40 4.39
C VAL A 39 -12.82 0.87 5.80
N LEU A 40 -11.91 1.13 6.74
CA LEU A 40 -12.07 0.71 8.14
C LEU A 40 -13.24 1.42 8.83
N GLY A 41 -13.35 2.73 8.66
CA GLY A 41 -14.37 3.55 9.31
C GLY A 41 -15.74 3.53 8.65
N GLY A 42 -15.82 3.06 7.40
CA GLY A 42 -17.06 2.99 6.62
C GLY A 42 -17.51 4.32 6.00
N GLY A 43 -16.96 5.46 6.42
CA GLY A 43 -17.33 6.81 5.96
C GLY A 43 -16.81 7.19 4.57
N ASP A 44 -17.30 8.29 4.00
CA ASP A 44 -16.77 8.84 2.75
C ASP A 44 -15.69 9.88 3.03
N SER A 45 -14.54 9.76 2.36
CA SER A 45 -13.45 10.74 2.45
C SER A 45 -13.79 12.12 1.91
N GLY A 46 -14.87 12.26 1.12
CA GLY A 46 -15.24 13.51 0.45
C GLY A 46 -14.28 13.93 -0.67
N ARG A 47 -13.25 13.13 -0.96
CA ARG A 47 -12.26 13.38 -2.01
C ARG A 47 -12.19 12.23 -3.02
N LYS A 48 -11.54 12.52 -4.14
CA LYS A 48 -11.12 11.48 -5.08
C LYS A 48 -9.83 10.81 -4.61
N HIS A 49 -9.60 9.59 -5.11
CA HIS A 49 -8.40 8.80 -4.88
C HIS A 49 -7.74 8.49 -6.23
N GLY A 50 -6.42 8.67 -6.30
CA GLY A 50 -5.61 8.33 -7.47
C GLY A 50 -5.50 6.82 -7.66
N ASP A 51 -5.43 6.10 -6.55
CA ASP A 51 -5.16 4.67 -6.50
C ASP A 51 -5.69 4.00 -5.21
N VAL A 52 -5.48 2.70 -5.14
CA VAL A 52 -5.66 1.84 -3.97
C VAL A 52 -4.32 1.18 -3.67
N ASP A 53 -3.77 1.41 -2.48
CA ASP A 53 -2.48 0.86 -2.09
C ASP A 53 -2.64 -0.45 -1.32
N PHE A 54 -1.85 -1.45 -1.69
CA PHE A 54 -1.73 -2.71 -0.96
C PHE A 54 -0.29 -3.02 -0.61
N SER A 55 -0.04 -3.29 0.66
CA SER A 55 1.14 -3.99 1.12
C SER A 55 0.96 -5.49 0.92
N VAL A 56 1.98 -6.17 0.42
CA VAL A 56 1.98 -7.62 0.17
C VAL A 56 3.29 -8.20 0.67
N ARG A 57 3.30 -9.37 1.32
CA ARG A 57 4.60 -10.01 1.62
C ARG A 57 5.31 -10.33 0.32
N LEU A 58 6.61 -10.10 0.24
CA LEU A 58 7.42 -10.42 -0.94
C LEU A 58 7.20 -11.88 -1.42
N ALA A 59 7.07 -12.82 -0.49
CA ALA A 59 6.80 -14.23 -0.78
C ALA A 59 5.41 -14.50 -1.37
N ASP A 60 4.43 -13.63 -1.13
CA ASP A 60 3.05 -13.76 -1.62
C ASP A 60 2.83 -13.04 -2.98
N MET A 61 3.80 -12.25 -3.46
CA MET A 61 3.71 -11.54 -4.75
C MET A 61 3.42 -12.44 -5.96
N PRO A 62 3.96 -13.68 -6.07
CA PRO A 62 3.58 -14.59 -7.16
C PRO A 62 2.09 -14.96 -7.16
N VAL A 63 1.45 -15.05 -5.98
CA VAL A 63 0.02 -15.34 -5.86
C VAL A 63 -0.80 -14.15 -6.36
N VAL A 64 -0.40 -12.92 -6.03
CA VAL A 64 -1.03 -11.70 -6.54
C VAL A 64 -0.96 -11.65 -8.08
N ARG A 65 0.21 -11.94 -8.68
CA ARG A 65 0.34 -11.99 -10.14
C ARG A 65 -0.58 -13.03 -10.78
N THR A 66 -0.58 -14.24 -10.23
CA THR A 66 -1.44 -15.33 -10.72
C THR A 66 -2.92 -14.95 -10.66
N TRP A 67 -3.34 -14.32 -9.57
CA TRP A 67 -4.71 -13.82 -9.42
C TRP A 67 -5.03 -12.74 -10.47
N LEU A 68 -4.16 -11.74 -10.63
CA LEU A 68 -4.31 -10.69 -11.64
C LEU A 68 -4.39 -11.24 -13.06
N GLU A 69 -3.55 -12.22 -13.41
CA GLU A 69 -3.58 -12.89 -14.72
C GLU A 69 -4.91 -13.62 -14.92
N SER A 70 -5.34 -14.41 -13.93
CA SER A 70 -6.60 -15.17 -14.00
C SER A 70 -7.84 -14.28 -14.08
N ALA A 71 -7.78 -13.10 -13.45
CA ALA A 71 -8.86 -12.11 -13.44
C ALA A 71 -8.82 -11.16 -14.66
N GLY A 72 -7.83 -11.29 -15.55
CA GLY A 72 -7.66 -10.43 -16.72
C GLY A 72 -7.22 -8.98 -16.38
N HIS A 73 -6.59 -8.79 -15.23
CA HIS A 73 -6.10 -7.50 -14.72
C HIS A 73 -4.58 -7.32 -14.82
N TYR A 74 -3.83 -8.38 -15.15
CA TYR A 74 -2.38 -8.30 -15.27
C TYR A 74 -1.97 -7.51 -16.52
N ASP A 75 -1.15 -6.49 -16.29
CA ASP A 75 -0.50 -5.71 -17.34
C ASP A 75 1.03 -5.82 -17.20
N PRO A 76 1.72 -6.47 -18.15
CA PRO A 76 3.17 -6.51 -18.24
C PRO A 76 3.90 -5.18 -18.04
N ASP A 77 3.35 -4.08 -18.56
CA ASP A 77 4.01 -2.76 -18.55
C ASP A 77 3.90 -2.10 -17.16
N LEU A 78 3.08 -2.69 -16.29
CA LEU A 78 2.88 -2.29 -14.91
C LEU A 78 3.54 -3.24 -13.89
N ASP A 79 4.25 -4.29 -14.33
CA ASP A 79 5.05 -5.18 -13.46
C ASP A 79 6.47 -4.64 -13.32
N SER A 80 6.88 -4.30 -12.09
CA SER A 80 8.19 -3.70 -11.82
C SER A 80 9.36 -4.56 -12.29
N ARG A 81 9.18 -5.89 -12.36
CA ARG A 81 10.20 -6.83 -12.86
C ARG A 81 10.52 -6.65 -14.34
N ARG A 82 9.67 -5.94 -15.08
CA ARG A 82 9.82 -5.68 -16.52
C ARG A 82 10.27 -4.25 -16.81
N LEU A 83 10.42 -3.41 -15.79
CA LEU A 83 10.91 -2.05 -15.97
C LEU A 83 12.36 -2.05 -16.44
N ALA A 84 12.66 -1.20 -17.43
CA ALA A 84 14.02 -1.08 -17.98
C ALA A 84 15.06 -0.63 -16.93
N CYS A 85 14.64 0.13 -15.92
CA CYS A 85 15.50 0.54 -14.81
C CYS A 85 15.76 -0.57 -13.77
N ASN A 86 15.08 -1.72 -13.90
CA ASN A 86 15.22 -2.88 -13.02
C ASN A 86 16.04 -4.00 -13.69
N ALA A 87 17.33 -3.75 -13.90
CA ALA A 87 18.22 -4.69 -14.60
C ALA A 87 18.31 -6.08 -13.92
N ALA A 88 18.13 -6.14 -12.60
CA ALA A 88 18.18 -7.38 -11.82
C ALA A 88 16.85 -8.15 -11.83
N GLY A 89 15.76 -7.55 -12.32
CA GLY A 89 14.42 -8.15 -12.31
C GLY A 89 13.89 -8.42 -10.90
N GLU A 90 14.34 -7.65 -9.91
CA GLU A 90 13.88 -7.77 -8.52
C GLU A 90 12.41 -7.36 -8.40
N ASP A 91 11.71 -7.87 -7.39
CA ASP A 91 10.31 -7.52 -7.18
C ASP A 91 10.21 -6.20 -6.39
N PHE A 92 9.76 -5.15 -7.08
CA PHE A 92 9.38 -3.85 -6.49
C PHE A 92 7.86 -3.63 -6.56
N GLY A 93 7.09 -4.69 -6.83
CA GLY A 93 5.64 -4.63 -6.92
C GLY A 93 5.10 -4.59 -8.33
N MET A 94 3.82 -4.30 -8.43
CA MET A 94 3.17 -4.02 -9.70
C MET A 94 1.94 -3.15 -9.49
N HIS A 95 1.47 -2.56 -10.59
CA HIS A 95 0.17 -1.91 -10.65
C HIS A 95 -0.80 -2.72 -11.50
N ALA A 96 -2.09 -2.59 -11.21
CA ALA A 96 -3.16 -3.14 -12.04
C ALA A 96 -4.37 -2.22 -12.03
N ARG A 97 -5.24 -2.33 -13.05
CA ARG A 97 -6.53 -1.62 -13.07
C ARG A 97 -7.65 -2.56 -12.62
N ILE A 98 -8.14 -2.34 -11.41
CA ILE A 98 -9.28 -3.08 -10.83
C ILE A 98 -10.53 -2.21 -10.99
N ASP A 99 -11.46 -2.64 -11.85
CA ASP A 99 -12.67 -1.89 -12.19
C ASP A 99 -12.38 -0.43 -12.62
N GLY A 100 -11.28 -0.25 -13.36
CA GLY A 100 -10.80 1.04 -13.86
C GLY A 100 -9.97 1.86 -12.88
N VAL A 101 -9.95 1.50 -11.59
CA VAL A 101 -9.16 2.16 -10.54
C VAL A 101 -7.75 1.57 -10.51
N LEU A 102 -6.72 2.41 -10.43
CA LEU A 102 -5.34 1.95 -10.27
C LEU A 102 -5.19 1.32 -8.89
N ALA A 103 -4.59 0.13 -8.82
CA ALA A 103 -4.26 -0.55 -7.58
C ALA A 103 -2.76 -0.86 -7.59
N SER A 104 -2.06 -0.41 -6.56
CA SER A 104 -0.63 -0.64 -6.34
C SER A 104 -0.45 -1.83 -5.39
N PHE A 105 0.44 -2.76 -5.73
CA PHE A 105 0.80 -3.90 -4.89
C PHE A 105 2.30 -3.80 -4.56
N ALA A 106 2.60 -3.25 -3.39
CA ALA A 106 3.95 -2.99 -2.90
C ALA A 106 4.45 -4.14 -2.00
N PRO A 107 5.54 -4.84 -2.38
CA PRO A 107 6.07 -5.92 -1.56
C PRO A 107 6.78 -5.38 -0.31
N PHE A 108 6.62 -6.08 0.80
CA PHE A 108 7.41 -5.89 2.01
C PHE A 108 8.01 -7.19 2.53
N PHE A 109 9.10 -7.09 3.29
CA PHE A 109 9.75 -8.22 3.96
C PHE A 109 10.60 -7.74 5.15
N LEU A 110 10.89 -8.65 6.07
CA LEU A 110 11.80 -8.41 7.19
C LEU A 110 13.18 -8.99 6.87
N ARG A 111 14.24 -8.20 7.10
CA ARG A 111 15.63 -8.65 6.98
C ARG A 111 16.49 -7.90 7.97
N ASP A 112 17.27 -8.64 8.77
CA ASP A 112 18.24 -8.07 9.72
C ASP A 112 17.64 -7.01 10.67
N GLY A 113 16.41 -7.23 11.14
CA GLY A 113 15.70 -6.29 12.02
C GLY A 113 15.09 -5.07 11.33
N LEU A 114 15.18 -5.00 10.00
CA LEU A 114 14.57 -3.97 9.17
C LEU A 114 13.30 -4.51 8.51
N LEU A 115 12.21 -3.76 8.60
CA LEU A 115 11.11 -3.85 7.67
C LEU A 115 11.47 -3.08 6.40
N ILE A 116 11.43 -3.77 5.27
CA ILE A 116 11.76 -3.23 3.96
C ILE A 116 10.49 -3.26 3.13
N GLN A 117 10.03 -2.10 2.66
CA GLN A 117 8.92 -1.98 1.71
C GLN A 117 9.45 -1.44 0.39
N ARG A 118 9.14 -2.15 -0.70
CA ARG A 118 9.52 -1.76 -2.06
C ARG A 118 8.30 -1.29 -2.82
N ASN A 119 8.51 -0.31 -3.70
CA ASN A 119 7.48 0.18 -4.62
C ASN A 119 8.12 0.59 -5.95
N ALA A 120 7.35 0.59 -7.03
CA ALA A 120 7.78 1.08 -8.33
C ALA A 120 6.90 2.25 -8.77
N GLN A 121 7.55 3.36 -9.12
CA GLN A 121 6.92 4.47 -9.83
C GLN A 121 7.01 4.18 -11.33
N HIS A 122 5.88 4.32 -12.03
CA HIS A 122 5.79 4.08 -13.47
C HIS A 122 5.63 5.39 -14.23
N ARG A 123 6.34 5.52 -15.36
CA ARG A 123 6.25 6.69 -16.23
C ARG A 123 4.84 7.00 -16.70
N ALA A 124 4.01 5.97 -16.87
CA ALA A 124 2.61 6.10 -17.27
C ALA A 124 1.79 7.02 -16.33
N PHE A 125 2.19 7.13 -15.06
CA PHE A 125 1.45 7.89 -14.04
C PHE A 125 2.31 8.98 -13.39
N ALA A 126 3.60 8.71 -13.16
CA ALA A 126 4.54 9.63 -12.50
C ALA A 126 5.37 10.47 -13.49
N GLY A 127 5.39 10.12 -14.78
CA GLY A 127 6.24 10.75 -15.78
C GLY A 127 7.70 10.29 -15.78
N TYR A 128 8.09 9.41 -14.86
CA TYR A 128 9.39 8.74 -14.81
C TYR A 128 9.26 7.34 -14.21
N ASP A 129 10.25 6.48 -14.46
CA ASP A 129 10.35 5.15 -13.85
C ASP A 129 11.34 5.21 -12.69
N ALA A 130 10.94 4.73 -11.51
CA ALA A 130 11.83 4.65 -10.34
C ALA A 130 11.50 3.41 -9.49
N LEU A 131 12.53 2.83 -8.89
CA LEU A 131 12.41 1.73 -7.93
C LEU A 131 12.70 2.31 -6.55
N LEU A 132 11.74 2.23 -5.64
CA LEU A 132 11.84 2.81 -4.30
C LEU A 132 11.97 1.70 -3.27
N GLU A 133 12.86 1.88 -2.31
CA GLU A 133 13.00 1.01 -1.14
C GLU A 133 12.95 1.86 0.12
N ALA A 134 11.92 1.65 0.93
CA ALA A 134 11.80 2.20 2.27
C ALA A 134 12.30 1.17 3.29
N THR A 135 13.08 1.64 4.26
CA THR A 135 13.67 0.83 5.33
C THR A 135 13.27 1.42 6.67
N ILE A 136 12.72 0.58 7.54
CA ILE A 136 12.23 0.95 8.87
C ILE A 136 12.80 -0.03 9.89
N GLU A 137 13.56 0.46 10.87
CA GLU A 137 14.21 -0.38 11.88
C GLU A 137 13.29 -0.65 13.06
N GLY A 138 13.36 -1.87 13.60
CA GLY A 138 12.74 -2.19 14.90
C GLY A 138 11.23 -2.44 14.87
N LEU A 139 10.65 -2.64 13.68
CA LEU A 139 9.26 -3.07 13.53
C LEU A 139 9.16 -4.57 13.30
N ALA A 140 8.20 -5.18 13.98
CA ALA A 140 7.71 -6.51 13.64
C ALA A 140 6.61 -6.43 12.58
N GLU A 141 6.23 -7.57 11.99
CA GLU A 141 5.19 -7.58 10.96
C GLU A 141 3.83 -7.13 11.51
N GLU A 142 3.50 -7.55 12.74
CA GLU A 142 2.28 -7.19 13.46
C GLU A 142 2.17 -5.71 13.83
N ASP A 143 3.26 -4.96 13.71
CA ASP A 143 3.28 -3.51 13.84
C ASP A 143 2.88 -2.82 12.53
N PHE A 144 3.03 -3.52 11.41
CA PHE A 144 2.84 -2.98 10.07
C PHE A 144 1.49 -3.38 9.45
N VAL A 145 1.10 -4.65 9.61
CA VAL A 145 -0.14 -5.20 9.03
C VAL A 145 -0.93 -6.07 10.01
N GLU A 146 -2.25 -6.10 9.87
CA GLU A 146 -3.15 -6.90 10.67
C GLU A 146 -4.39 -7.38 9.89
N MET A 147 -5.08 -8.40 10.42
CA MET A 147 -6.39 -8.82 9.94
C MET A 147 -7.50 -8.18 10.78
N ARG A 148 -8.29 -7.29 10.20
CA ARG A 148 -9.33 -6.53 10.91
C ARG A 148 -10.72 -6.84 10.40
N LYS A 149 -11.72 -6.74 11.28
CA LYS A 149 -13.13 -6.83 10.91
C LYS A 149 -13.59 -5.50 10.34
N LEU A 150 -14.11 -5.51 9.12
CA LEU A 150 -14.69 -4.36 8.44
C LEU A 150 -16.13 -4.08 8.95
N PRO A 151 -16.70 -2.89 8.67
CA PRO A 151 -18.07 -2.53 9.09
C PRO A 151 -19.16 -3.51 8.61
N ASP A 152 -18.96 -4.18 7.48
CA ASP A 152 -19.87 -5.19 6.93
C ASP A 152 -19.72 -6.58 7.57
N GLY A 153 -18.78 -6.72 8.51
CA GLY A 153 -18.50 -7.94 9.25
C GLY A 153 -17.47 -8.87 8.60
N THR A 154 -17.01 -8.58 7.38
CA THR A 154 -15.93 -9.34 6.73
C THR A 154 -14.59 -9.11 7.42
N ARG A 155 -13.65 -10.05 7.29
CA ARG A 155 -12.27 -9.89 7.75
C ARG A 155 -11.37 -9.62 6.55
N ALA A 156 -10.58 -8.56 6.63
CA ALA A 156 -9.67 -8.15 5.57
C ALA A 156 -8.29 -7.81 6.15
N GLY A 157 -7.25 -7.99 5.34
CA GLY A 157 -5.90 -7.50 5.67
C GLY A 157 -5.84 -5.99 5.48
N VAL A 158 -5.27 -5.29 6.46
CA VAL A 158 -5.01 -3.85 6.42
C VAL A 158 -3.63 -3.56 7.01
N SER A 159 -3.04 -2.42 6.65
CA SER A 159 -2.00 -1.82 7.49
C SER A 159 -2.60 -1.45 8.84
N THR A 160 -1.81 -1.56 9.91
CA THR A 160 -2.24 -1.13 11.24
C THR A 160 -2.58 0.37 11.22
N VAL A 161 -3.49 0.81 12.10
CA VAL A 161 -3.83 2.23 12.21
C VAL A 161 -2.58 3.05 12.55
N GLU A 162 -1.73 2.49 13.40
CA GLU A 162 -0.48 3.07 13.86
C GLU A 162 0.50 3.28 12.70
N ALA A 163 0.75 2.26 11.87
CA ALA A 163 1.67 2.36 10.74
C ALA A 163 1.15 3.34 9.68
N CYS A 164 -0.15 3.26 9.34
CA CYS A 164 -0.73 4.18 8.37
C CYS A 164 -0.67 5.64 8.87
N ARG A 165 -0.96 5.87 10.16
CA ARG A 165 -0.89 7.20 10.76
C ARG A 165 0.55 7.73 10.77
N ALA A 166 1.52 6.92 11.18
CA ALA A 166 2.92 7.32 11.20
C ALA A 166 3.45 7.64 9.80
N ALA A 167 3.12 6.82 8.80
CA ALA A 167 3.46 7.06 7.40
C ALA A 167 2.87 8.38 6.88
N LYS A 168 1.60 8.66 7.20
CA LYS A 168 0.93 9.92 6.81
C LYS A 168 1.57 11.13 7.45
N MET A 169 1.88 11.05 8.74
CA MET A 169 2.56 12.13 9.46
C MET A 169 3.94 12.43 8.88
N ALA A 170 4.69 11.40 8.49
CA ALA A 170 6.01 11.56 7.87
C ALA A 170 5.95 12.23 6.48
N SER A 171 4.83 12.09 5.76
CA SER A 171 4.67 12.66 4.41
C SER A 171 4.30 14.15 4.39
N ASP A 172 3.71 14.68 5.47
CA ASP A 172 3.30 16.08 5.65
C ASP A 172 2.52 16.69 4.45
N ARG A 173 1.59 15.93 3.87
CA ARG A 173 0.78 16.41 2.73
C ARG A 173 -0.57 16.95 3.20
N PRO A 174 -1.05 18.09 2.68
CA PRO A 174 -2.35 18.64 3.05
C PRO A 174 -3.53 17.66 2.88
N LYS A 175 -3.46 16.76 1.88
CA LYS A 175 -4.49 15.75 1.63
C LYS A 175 -4.61 14.69 2.74
N ASP A 176 -3.55 14.50 3.53
CA ASP A 176 -3.51 13.51 4.60
C ASP A 176 -4.20 13.99 5.89
N LEU A 177 -4.51 15.29 6.05
CA LEU A 177 -5.14 15.82 7.26
C LEU A 177 -6.49 15.15 7.59
N ALA A 178 -7.34 14.94 6.58
CA ALA A 178 -8.63 14.28 6.77
C ALA A 178 -8.45 12.79 7.07
N ASP A 179 -7.47 12.14 6.43
CA ASP A 179 -7.16 10.74 6.66
C ASP A 179 -6.61 10.52 8.09
N ILE A 180 -5.76 11.43 8.58
CA ILE A 180 -5.25 11.44 9.96
C ILE A 180 -6.38 11.61 10.97
N ALA A 181 -7.30 12.56 10.74
CA ALA A 181 -8.45 12.75 11.62
C ALA A 181 -9.35 11.50 11.69
N GLU A 182 -9.51 10.78 10.59
CA GLU A 182 -10.25 9.52 10.58
C GLU A 182 -9.49 8.40 11.32
N LEU A 183 -8.16 8.34 11.20
CA LEU A 183 -7.33 7.42 11.99
C LEU A 183 -7.39 7.73 13.49
N ASP A 184 -7.35 9.01 13.88
CA ASP A 184 -7.54 9.47 15.26
C ASP A 184 -8.90 9.04 15.82
N ARG A 185 -9.96 9.11 15.00
CA ARG A 185 -11.31 8.65 15.38
C ARG A 185 -11.39 7.13 15.55
N LEU A 186 -10.67 6.35 14.73
CA LEU A 186 -10.62 4.89 14.82
C LEU A 186 -9.90 4.40 16.08
N GLY A 187 -8.96 5.20 16.59
CA GLY A 187 -8.12 4.88 17.73
C GLY A 187 -7.08 3.79 17.44
N TRP A 188 -6.10 3.68 18.34
CA TRP A 188 -4.96 2.78 18.23
C TRP A 188 -4.55 2.21 19.59
N ASP A 189 -3.66 1.22 19.57
CA ASP A 189 -2.92 0.78 20.75
C ASP A 189 -1.75 1.75 21.00
N GLU A 190 -1.74 2.40 22.17
CA GLU A 190 -0.75 3.44 22.50
C GLU A 190 0.69 2.90 22.54
N VAL A 191 0.90 1.67 23.01
CA VAL A 191 2.23 1.05 23.13
C VAL A 191 2.76 0.70 21.74
N ARG A 192 1.89 0.20 20.85
CA ARG A 192 2.24 0.00 19.45
C ARG A 192 2.51 1.34 18.76
N MET A 193 1.68 2.35 18.99
CA MET A 193 1.84 3.67 18.37
C MET A 193 3.15 4.33 18.76
N GLU A 194 3.58 4.26 20.01
CA GLU A 194 4.88 4.79 20.45
C GLU A 194 6.04 4.13 19.70
N ARG A 195 6.05 2.80 19.63
CA ARG A 195 7.07 2.03 18.89
C ARG A 195 7.06 2.36 17.40
N VAL A 196 5.88 2.38 16.79
CA VAL A 196 5.71 2.63 15.36
C VAL A 196 6.10 4.06 14.98
N ALA A 197 5.65 5.07 15.73
CA ALA A 197 6.04 6.46 15.50
C ALA A 197 7.56 6.65 15.61
N GLY A 198 8.19 6.05 16.62
CA GLY A 198 9.63 6.11 16.81
C GLY A 198 10.39 5.51 15.62
N ALA A 199 9.94 4.37 15.10
CA ALA A 199 10.55 3.71 13.95
C ALA A 199 10.35 4.48 12.63
N PHE A 200 9.15 5.00 12.37
CA PHE A 200 8.88 5.77 11.15
C PHE A 200 9.62 7.12 11.12
N ALA A 201 9.95 7.70 12.29
CA ALA A 201 10.76 8.91 12.36
C ALA A 201 12.19 8.73 11.85
N THR A 202 12.70 7.50 11.83
CA THR A 202 14.04 7.16 11.30
C THR A 202 13.99 6.48 9.93
N MET A 203 12.80 6.40 9.32
CA MET A 203 12.61 5.74 8.02
C MET A 203 13.51 6.37 6.94
N GLY A 204 14.30 5.52 6.29
CA GLY A 204 15.07 5.89 5.10
C GLY A 204 14.34 5.46 3.83
N VAL A 205 14.33 6.31 2.81
CA VAL A 205 13.85 5.97 1.46
C VAL A 205 14.98 6.18 0.47
N ARG A 206 15.23 5.19 -0.38
CA ARG A 206 16.24 5.26 -1.44
C ARG A 206 15.70 4.79 -2.78
N CYS A 207 16.43 5.11 -3.85
CA CYS A 207 16.10 4.71 -5.22
C CYS A 207 17.23 3.87 -5.84
N PRO A 208 17.25 2.53 -5.65
CA PRO A 208 18.39 1.68 -6.03
C PRO A 208 18.73 1.75 -7.53
N ALA A 209 17.74 1.99 -8.39
CA ALA A 209 17.94 2.10 -9.83
C ALA A 209 18.84 3.28 -10.27
N HIS A 210 19.09 4.23 -9.36
CA HIS A 210 19.89 5.43 -9.62
C HIS A 210 21.05 5.63 -8.63
N GLU A 211 21.31 4.64 -7.76
CA GLU A 211 22.51 4.61 -6.91
C GLU A 211 23.70 4.13 -7.75
N LYS A 212 24.76 4.94 -7.80
CA LYS A 212 26.01 4.63 -8.51
C LYS A 212 27.00 3.91 -7.60
#